data_AF-A0AAD7BNF7-F1
#
_entry.id   AF-A0AAD7BNF7-F1
#
_cell.length_a   1.000
_cell.length_b   1.000
_cell.length_c   1.000
_cell.angle_alpha   90.00
_cell.angle_beta   90.00
_cell.angle_gamma   90.00
#
_symmetry.space_group_name_H-M   'P 1'
#
loop_
_entity.id
_entity.type
_entity.pdbx_description
1 polymer ?
#
loop_
_entity_poly.entity_id
_entity_poly.type
_entity_poly.pdbx_seq_one_letter_code
_entity_poly.pdbx_strand_id
1 'polypeptide(L)'
;MHPSPLRRQLGGLVPPKIATPGLFSGNSGGGLGPLVDFYSKLPKGAAPPRYGGIKARFFSGKNASGGPVLAIIGGLFLIGYTIDYQMHLKHHKNHAH
;
A
#
# COMPACT_ATOMS: atom_id res chain seq x y z
N MET A 1 -7.04 32.79 36.63
CA MET A 1 -5.87 31.88 36.53
C MET A 1 -4.89 32.47 35.54
N HIS A 2 -3.75 33.00 36.01
CA HIS A 2 -2.75 33.64 35.15
C HIS A 2 -1.92 32.55 34.42
N PRO A 3 -1.75 32.62 33.08
CA PRO A 3 -0.89 31.68 32.37
C PRO A 3 0.57 31.87 32.80
N SER A 4 1.30 30.77 32.99
CA SER A 4 2.72 30.81 33.32
C SER A 4 3.53 31.46 32.18
N PRO A 5 4.65 32.14 32.49
CA PRO A 5 5.49 32.79 31.48
C PRO A 5 5.95 31.82 30.39
N LEU A 6 6.22 30.56 30.74
CA LEU A 6 6.54 29.48 29.79
C LEU A 6 5.42 29.23 28.78
N ARG A 7 4.16 29.20 29.24
CA ARG A 7 2.99 28.98 28.37
C ARG A 7 2.75 30.16 27.42
N ARG A 8 3.10 31.38 27.83
CA ARG A 8 2.99 32.58 26.99
C ARG A 8 4.07 32.59 25.89
N GLN A 9 5.30 32.18 26.20
CA GLN A 9 6.38 32.03 25.22
C GLN A 9 6.09 30.95 24.17
N LEU A 10 5.41 29.87 24.56
CA LEU A 10 5.06 28.76 23.66
C LEU A 10 3.72 28.94 22.92
N GLY A 11 2.95 29.98 23.26
CA GLY A 11 1.60 30.22 22.72
C GLY A 11 1.53 30.63 21.24
N GLY A 12 2.67 31.01 20.65
CA GLY A 12 2.80 31.29 19.20
C GLY A 12 3.42 30.15 18.38
N LEU A 13 3.86 29.06 19.04
CA LEU A 13 4.55 27.94 18.38
C LEU A 13 3.60 27.13 17.48
N VAL A 14 2.33 27.04 17.89
CA VAL A 14 1.28 26.38 17.12
C VAL A 14 0.26 27.46 16.76
N PRO A 15 0.12 27.81 15.47
CA PRO A 15 -0.85 28.81 15.07
C PRO A 15 -2.26 28.32 15.46
N PRO A 16 -3.12 29.20 16.00
CA PRO A 16 -4.49 28.85 16.31
C PRO A 16 -5.21 28.35 15.05
N LYS A 17 -6.08 27.34 15.18
CA LYS A 17 -6.93 26.84 14.07
C LYS A 17 -7.95 27.92 13.67
N ILE A 18 -7.54 28.93 12.92
CA ILE A 18 -8.42 30.02 12.45
C ILE A 18 -8.84 29.79 10.98
N ALA A 19 -8.10 28.99 10.21
CA ALA A 19 -8.62 28.32 9.03
C ALA A 19 -7.72 27.13 8.71
N THR A 20 -8.26 26.14 8.01
CA THR A 20 -7.46 25.12 7.35
C THR A 20 -6.35 25.81 6.55
N PRO A 21 -5.06 25.43 6.68
CA PRO A 21 -3.93 26.13 6.04
C PRO A 21 -4.07 26.32 4.52
N GLY A 22 -4.92 25.53 3.86
CA GLY A 22 -5.21 25.64 2.43
C GLY A 22 -6.10 26.82 2.02
N LEU A 23 -6.71 27.57 2.94
CA LEU A 23 -7.60 28.68 2.58
C LEU A 23 -6.85 30.00 2.29
N PHE A 24 -5.60 30.14 2.77
CA PHE A 24 -4.87 31.41 2.75
C PHE A 24 -3.72 31.48 1.73
N SER A 25 -3.59 30.53 0.79
CA SER A 25 -2.70 30.76 -0.37
C SER A 25 -3.36 31.80 -1.29
N GLY A 26 -2.92 33.05 -1.17
CA GLY A 26 -3.43 34.21 -1.88
C GLY A 26 -3.21 34.17 -3.39
N ASN A 27 -3.91 33.29 -4.09
CA ASN A 27 -4.08 33.41 -5.55
C ASN A 27 -5.46 33.02 -6.08
N SER A 28 -6.45 32.62 -5.26
CA SER A 28 -7.88 32.55 -5.63
C SER A 28 -8.72 31.94 -4.50
N GLY A 29 -9.12 32.76 -3.52
CA GLY A 29 -10.21 32.40 -2.61
C GLY A 29 -11.46 32.05 -3.43
N GLY A 30 -11.94 30.81 -3.31
CA GLY A 30 -13.13 30.29 -4.02
C GLY A 30 -12.90 29.83 -5.46
N GLY A 31 -11.66 29.77 -5.94
CA GLY A 31 -11.36 29.52 -7.34
C GLY A 31 -11.57 28.08 -7.77
N LEU A 32 -12.73 27.79 -8.40
CA LEU A 32 -13.03 26.68 -9.31
C LEU A 32 -12.69 25.24 -8.90
N GLY A 33 -11.93 24.97 -7.84
CA GLY A 33 -11.51 23.64 -7.39
C GLY A 33 -12.70 22.72 -7.11
N PRO A 34 -13.73 23.16 -6.36
CA PRO A 34 -14.96 22.39 -6.19
C PRO A 34 -15.71 22.13 -7.51
N LEU A 35 -15.65 23.06 -8.47
CA LEU A 35 -16.29 22.92 -9.78
C LEU A 35 -15.52 21.92 -10.67
N VAL A 36 -14.20 22.01 -10.71
CA VAL A 36 -13.31 21.07 -11.41
C VAL A 36 -13.43 19.69 -10.78
N ASP A 37 -13.48 19.60 -9.45
CA ASP A 37 -13.63 18.33 -8.73
C ASP A 37 -15.00 17.69 -9.02
N PHE A 38 -16.08 18.49 -9.03
CA PHE A 38 -17.41 18.04 -9.49
C PHE A 38 -17.35 17.49 -10.92
N TYR A 39 -16.82 18.25 -11.88
CA TYR A 39 -16.74 17.80 -13.27
C TYR A 39 -15.79 16.61 -13.49
N SER A 40 -14.72 16.51 -12.69
CA SER A 40 -13.79 15.39 -12.75
C SER A 40 -14.40 14.07 -12.29
N LYS A 41 -15.38 14.15 -11.37
CA LYS A 41 -16.06 13.02 -10.71
C LYS A 41 -17.41 12.67 -11.33
N LEU A 42 -17.87 13.35 -12.38
CA LEU A 42 -19.05 12.90 -13.13
C LEU A 42 -18.89 11.40 -13.46
N PRO A 43 -19.96 10.60 -13.38
CA PRO A 43 -19.89 9.16 -13.65
C PRO A 43 -19.37 8.91 -15.07
N LYS A 44 -18.06 8.71 -15.15
CA LYS A 44 -17.42 8.16 -16.34
C LYS A 44 -17.77 6.68 -16.30
N GLY A 45 -18.19 6.12 -17.45
CA GLY A 45 -18.47 4.69 -17.55
C GLY A 45 -17.32 3.83 -17.00
N ALA A 46 -17.58 2.54 -16.80
CA ALA A 46 -16.58 1.63 -16.22
C ALA A 46 -15.20 1.82 -16.88
N ALA A 47 -14.19 2.13 -16.07
CA ALA A 47 -12.84 2.35 -16.57
C ALA A 47 -12.39 1.13 -17.38
N PRO A 48 -11.73 1.32 -18.55
CA PRO A 48 -11.31 0.20 -19.37
C PRO A 48 -10.44 -0.75 -18.55
N PRO A 49 -10.61 -2.08 -18.71
CA PRO A 49 -9.86 -3.04 -17.93
C PRO A 49 -8.37 -2.82 -18.19
N ARG A 50 -7.63 -2.37 -17.17
CA ARG A 50 -6.17 -2.33 -17.25
C ARG A 50 -5.70 -3.77 -17.40
N TYR A 51 -5.07 -4.07 -18.54
CA TYR A 51 -4.26 -5.27 -18.71
C TYR A 51 -3.14 -5.22 -17.68
N GLY A 52 -3.37 -5.77 -16.50
CA GLY A 52 -2.35 -5.88 -15.47
C GLY A 52 -1.71 -7.26 -15.51
N GLY A 53 -0.40 -7.30 -15.27
CA GLY A 53 0.36 -8.54 -15.20
C GLY A 53 -0.06 -9.42 -14.00
N ILE A 54 0.89 -10.20 -13.48
CA ILE A 54 0.66 -11.16 -12.39
C ILE A 54 -0.09 -10.51 -11.21
N LYS A 55 0.22 -9.24 -10.89
CA LYS A 55 -0.48 -8.48 -9.84
C LYS A 55 -1.99 -8.35 -10.08
N ALA A 56 -2.45 -8.01 -11.29
CA ALA A 56 -3.89 -7.87 -11.54
C ALA A 56 -4.61 -9.23 -11.65
N ARG A 57 -3.88 -10.29 -11.98
CA ARG A 57 -4.43 -11.64 -12.10
C ARG A 57 -4.63 -12.32 -10.75
N PHE A 58 -3.79 -12.05 -9.76
CA PHE A 58 -3.84 -12.78 -8.48
C PHE A 58 -3.91 -11.91 -7.22
N PHE A 59 -3.64 -10.60 -7.33
CA PHE A 59 -3.44 -9.74 -6.15
C PHE A 59 -4.32 -8.46 -6.15
N SER A 60 -5.18 -8.25 -7.15
CA SER A 60 -6.00 -7.03 -7.25
C SER A 60 -7.50 -7.32 -7.37
N GLY A 61 -8.29 -6.56 -6.63
CA GLY A 61 -9.75 -6.51 -6.74
C GLY A 61 -10.41 -7.89 -6.57
N LYS A 62 -11.38 -8.19 -7.43
CA LYS A 62 -12.13 -9.46 -7.45
C LYS A 62 -11.27 -10.72 -7.70
N ASN A 63 -10.04 -10.55 -8.21
CA ASN A 63 -9.12 -11.64 -8.50
C ASN A 63 -8.08 -11.86 -7.38
N ALA A 64 -8.19 -11.12 -6.27
CA ALA A 64 -7.33 -11.33 -5.12
C ALA A 64 -7.56 -12.75 -4.57
N SER A 65 -6.55 -13.60 -4.67
CA SER A 65 -6.65 -15.01 -4.29
C SER A 65 -5.40 -15.46 -3.53
N GLY A 66 -5.56 -16.49 -2.69
CA GLY A 66 -4.45 -17.16 -1.99
C GLY A 66 -3.61 -18.08 -2.89
N GLY A 67 -3.96 -18.23 -4.17
CA GLY A 67 -3.29 -19.13 -5.12
C GLY A 67 -1.76 -18.93 -5.19
N PRO A 68 -1.25 -17.69 -5.29
CA PRO A 68 0.19 -17.44 -5.30
C PRO A 68 0.92 -17.91 -4.04
N VAL A 69 0.26 -17.85 -2.87
CA VAL A 69 0.84 -18.33 -1.61
C VAL A 69 1.02 -19.85 -1.66
N LEU A 70 0.00 -20.57 -2.10
CA LEU A 70 0.08 -22.03 -2.28
C LEU A 70 1.13 -22.42 -3.33
N ALA A 71 1.25 -21.65 -4.41
CA ALA A 71 2.27 -21.87 -5.43
C ALA A 71 3.69 -21.70 -4.87
N ILE A 72 3.92 -20.69 -4.03
CA ILE A 72 5.21 -20.48 -3.35
C ILE A 72 5.51 -21.65 -2.40
N ILE A 73 4.53 -22.05 -1.57
CA ILE A 73 4.69 -23.18 -0.64
C ILE A 73 5.06 -24.45 -1.42
N GLY A 74 4.30 -24.79 -2.46
CA GLY A 74 4.59 -25.95 -3.32
C GLY A 74 5.97 -25.88 -3.98
N GLY A 75 6.37 -24.70 -4.46
CA GLY A 75 7.69 -24.46 -5.03
C GLY A 75 8.83 -24.72 -4.02
N LEU A 76 8.67 -24.25 -2.78
CA LEU A 76 9.64 -24.48 -1.71
C LEU A 76 9.76 -25.95 -1.34
N PHE A 77 8.65 -26.68 -1.27
CA PHE A 77 8.68 -28.13 -1.01
C PHE A 77 9.40 -28.90 -2.13
N LEU A 78 9.12 -28.56 -3.40
CA LEU A 78 9.80 -29.18 -4.52
C LEU A 78 11.31 -28.94 -4.49
N ILE A 79 11.72 -27.70 -4.26
CA ILE A 79 13.15 -27.33 -4.15
C ILE A 79 13.79 -28.03 -2.95
N GLY A 80 13.13 -28.06 -1.80
CA GLY A 80 13.62 -28.74 -0.61
C GLY A 80 13.79 -30.25 -0.85
N TYR A 81 12.82 -30.88 -1.49
CA TYR A 81 12.87 -32.31 -1.83
C TYR A 81 13.99 -32.62 -2.83
N THR A 82 14.22 -31.79 -3.84
CA THR A 82 15.32 -32.04 -4.79
C THR A 82 16.68 -31.92 -4.12
N ILE A 83 16.86 -30.97 -3.20
CA ILE A 83 18.08 -30.83 -2.39
C ILE A 83 18.27 -32.06 -1.49
N ASP A 84 17.25 -32.44 -0.73
CA ASP A 84 17.31 -33.60 0.16
C ASP A 84 17.56 -34.90 -0.61
N TYR A 85 16.94 -35.03 -1.78
CA TYR A 85 17.18 -36.16 -2.67
C TYR A 85 18.63 -36.24 -3.12
N GLN A 86 19.19 -35.12 -3.57
CA GLN A 86 20.55 -35.09 -4.10
C GLN A 86 21.61 -35.25 -3.01
N MET A 87 21.39 -34.68 -1.82
CA MET A 87 22.38 -34.67 -0.74
C MET A 87 22.29 -35.90 0.14
N HIS A 88 21.08 -36.39 0.42
CA HIS A 88 20.83 -37.43 1.42
C HIS A 88 20.26 -38.70 0.79
N LEU A 89 19.02 -38.66 0.27
CA LEU A 89 18.28 -39.88 -0.11
C LEU A 89 19.01 -40.71 -1.19
N LYS A 90 19.70 -40.07 -2.14
CA LYS A 90 20.43 -40.76 -3.21
C LYS A 90 21.66 -41.54 -2.71
N HIS A 91 22.29 -41.10 -1.62
CA HIS A 91 23.50 -41.72 -1.07
C HIS A 91 23.21 -42.67 0.09
N HIS A 92 21.96 -42.72 0.53
CA HIS A 92 21.50 -43.44 1.72
C HIS A 92 21.64 -44.97 1.68
N LYS A 93 22.03 -45.55 0.54
CA LYS A 93 22.21 -47.01 0.35
C LYS A 93 23.67 -47.44 0.13
N ASN A 94 24.62 -46.51 0.00
CA ASN A 94 26.01 -46.83 -0.36
C ASN A 94 27.00 -46.81 0.82
N HIS A 95 26.52 -46.61 2.05
CA HIS A 95 27.34 -46.67 3.27
C HIS A 95 26.58 -47.40 4.38
N ALA A 96 27.24 -48.37 5.03
CA ALA A 96 26.77 -48.90 6.30
C ALA A 96 26.93 -47.82 7.38
N HIS A 97 25.93 -47.69 8.25
CA HIS A 97 26.00 -46.85 9.45
C HIS A 97 27.11 -47.32 10.40
#